data_AF-A0ABD1INT8-F1
#
_entry.id   AF-A0ABD1INT8-F1
#
_cell.length_a   1.000
_cell.length_b   1.000
_cell.length_c   1.000
_cell.angle_alpha   90.00
_cell.angle_beta   90.00
_cell.angle_gamma   90.00
#
_symmetry.space_group_name_H-M   'P 1'
#
loop_
_entity.id
_entity.type
_entity.pdbx_description
1 polymer ?
#
loop_
_entity_poly.entity_id
_entity_poly.type
_entity_poly.pdbx_seq_one_letter_code
_entity_poly.pdbx_strand_id
1 'polypeptide(L)'
;MQCVSVIFLISIKSFVLASIYGQTCSLDEYIAESYFKKYHSFIEREFDNFIANKIPLGSYKLLEDKNLVTVKSISRNVIGEGSHRWLSSSMSLKFPHELKRELTASSCEVVVIERLPSGVFTDPFELQHFVQRGVFTDAAVFGDTNLELPSFRSNQTVVEIHMSIDSKVLLRDEDESEVILKVPLHARYQPLGHGFSRVEFGAPNIFTCCSSTEQDVTKKLCQPIPTSLIPEKKASPLMWEIPCGNKEHAAVVSAVTFGFAISTALLIVLTSVSYSRQ
;
A
#
# COMPACT_ATOMS: atom_id res chain seq x y z
N MET A 1 -9.70 10.83 -20.60
CA MET A 1 -9.39 12.15 -21.20
C MET A 1 -8.64 11.92 -22.49
N GLN A 2 -9.16 12.48 -23.58
CA GLN A 2 -8.47 12.48 -24.88
C GLN A 2 -7.23 13.38 -24.78
N CYS A 3 -6.05 12.83 -25.06
CA CYS A 3 -4.83 13.62 -25.21
C CYS A 3 -4.92 14.40 -26.52
N VAL A 4 -5.21 15.70 -26.43
CA VAL A 4 -5.10 16.62 -27.55
C VAL A 4 -3.62 16.97 -27.72
N SER A 5 -3.06 16.65 -28.87
CA SER A 5 -1.70 17.04 -29.26
C SER A 5 -1.73 18.49 -29.74
N VAL A 6 -1.01 19.39 -29.06
CA VAL A 6 -0.84 20.77 -29.50
C VAL A 6 0.48 20.88 -30.23
N ILE A 7 0.41 21.04 -31.56
CA ILE A 7 1.57 21.26 -32.41
C ILE A 7 1.86 22.77 -32.43
N PHE A 8 3.00 23.19 -31.86
CA PHE A 8 3.52 24.54 -32.07
C PHE A 8 4.59 24.50 -33.18
N LEU A 9 4.27 25.10 -34.32
CA LEU A 9 5.24 25.36 -35.39
C LEU A 9 5.88 26.72 -35.12
N ILE A 10 7.12 26.73 -34.61
CA ILE A 10 7.91 27.97 -34.49
C ILE A 10 8.75 28.10 -35.76
N SER A 11 8.35 29.00 -36.66
CA SER A 11 9.11 29.32 -37.86
C SER A 11 10.18 30.36 -37.54
N ILE A 12 11.41 29.92 -37.31
CA ILE A 12 12.61 30.77 -37.39
C ILE A 12 13.32 30.41 -38.69
N LYS A 13 13.67 31.44 -39.48
CA LYS A 13 14.25 31.32 -40.82
C LYS A 13 15.37 30.25 -40.85
N SER A 14 15.15 29.23 -41.67
CA SER A 14 16.11 28.25 -42.20
C SER A 14 16.43 26.95 -41.46
N PHE A 15 15.68 26.50 -40.45
CA PHE A 15 15.75 25.08 -40.04
C PHE A 15 14.37 24.52 -39.65
N VAL A 16 13.89 23.51 -40.38
CA VAL A 16 12.79 22.66 -39.93
C VAL A 16 13.40 21.58 -39.05
N LEU A 17 13.35 21.77 -37.73
CA LEU A 17 13.65 20.72 -36.77
C LEU A 17 12.34 20.16 -36.25
N ALA A 18 11.94 19.02 -36.81
CA ALA A 18 10.88 18.20 -36.23
C ALA A 18 11.46 17.51 -34.99
N SER A 19 11.20 18.05 -33.81
CA SER A 19 11.48 17.35 -32.56
C SER A 19 10.31 16.41 -32.26
N ILE A 20 10.52 15.12 -32.48
CA ILE A 20 9.62 14.09 -31.95
C ILE A 20 10.00 13.92 -30.47
N TYR A 21 9.27 14.59 -29.58
CA TYR A 21 9.34 14.25 -28.16
C TYR A 21 8.62 12.91 -27.97
N GLY A 22 9.39 11.82 -27.98
CA GLY A 22 8.94 10.55 -27.44
C GLY A 22 8.63 10.75 -25.95
N GLN A 23 7.35 10.79 -25.61
CA GLN A 23 6.91 11.05 -24.25
C GLN A 23 7.07 9.76 -23.42
N THR A 24 8.22 9.59 -22.79
CA THR A 24 8.41 8.61 -21.72
C THR A 24 7.66 9.10 -20.49
N CYS A 25 6.60 8.38 -20.09
CA CYS A 25 5.86 8.68 -18.87
C CYS A 25 6.81 8.49 -17.68
N SER A 26 7.18 9.56 -16.97
CA SER A 26 7.81 9.42 -15.66
C SER A 26 6.83 8.67 -14.74
N LEU A 27 7.32 7.68 -14.00
CA LEU A 27 6.56 7.11 -12.91
C LEU A 27 6.35 8.23 -11.87
N ASP A 28 5.14 8.35 -11.33
CA ASP A 28 4.92 9.17 -10.14
C ASP A 28 5.80 8.63 -8.99
N GLU A 29 6.00 9.42 -7.92
CA GLU A 29 6.81 9.02 -6.75
C GLU A 29 6.36 7.66 -6.19
N TYR A 30 5.04 7.41 -6.24
CA TYR A 30 4.41 6.13 -5.92
C TYR A 30 3.75 5.49 -7.16
N ILE A 31 3.88 4.17 -7.28
CA ILE A 31 3.26 3.36 -8.33
C ILE A 31 1.74 3.50 -8.31
N ALA A 32 1.13 3.38 -7.13
CA ALA A 32 -0.32 3.38 -6.96
C ALA A 32 -0.95 4.76 -7.16
N GLU A 33 -0.21 5.86 -6.93
CA GLU A 33 -0.72 7.23 -7.07
C GLU A 33 -1.31 7.47 -8.46
N SER A 34 -0.58 7.05 -9.49
CA SER A 34 -0.98 7.12 -10.89
C SER A 34 -2.32 6.42 -11.17
N TYR A 35 -2.61 5.32 -10.47
CA TYR A 35 -3.89 4.62 -10.58
C TYR A 35 -5.00 5.41 -9.90
N PHE A 36 -4.78 5.88 -8.66
CA PHE A 36 -5.80 6.57 -7.88
C PHE A 36 -6.12 7.97 -8.41
N LYS A 37 -5.17 8.65 -9.05
CA LYS A 37 -5.43 9.87 -9.84
C LYS A 37 -6.46 9.63 -10.96
N LYS A 38 -6.53 8.42 -11.52
CA LYS A 38 -7.45 8.06 -12.60
C LYS A 38 -8.77 7.48 -12.09
N TYR A 39 -8.73 6.51 -11.17
CA TYR A 39 -9.90 5.70 -10.79
C TYR A 39 -10.56 6.14 -9.46
N HIS A 40 -9.94 7.03 -8.67
CA HIS A 40 -10.41 7.54 -7.35
C HIS A 40 -10.73 6.49 -6.28
N SER A 41 -10.83 5.22 -6.64
CA SER A 41 -11.28 4.10 -5.83
C SER A 41 -10.63 2.81 -6.33
N PHE A 42 -10.47 1.85 -5.42
CA PHE A 42 -9.87 0.57 -5.77
C PHE A 42 -10.87 -0.32 -6.52
N ILE A 43 -10.43 -0.90 -7.63
CA ILE A 43 -11.17 -1.88 -8.43
C ILE A 43 -10.15 -2.94 -8.84
N GLU A 44 -10.26 -4.14 -8.27
CA GLU A 44 -9.25 -5.19 -8.36
C GLU A 44 -8.79 -5.46 -9.79
N ARG A 45 -9.72 -5.74 -10.71
CA ARG A 45 -9.42 -6.02 -12.12
C ARG A 45 -8.70 -4.87 -12.82
N GLU A 46 -9.11 -3.63 -12.56
CA GLU A 46 -8.48 -2.46 -13.18
C GLU A 46 -7.09 -2.21 -12.60
N PHE A 47 -6.90 -2.46 -11.30
CA PHE A 47 -5.61 -2.36 -10.64
C PHE A 47 -4.65 -3.44 -11.16
N ASP A 48 -5.10 -4.68 -11.29
CA ASP A 48 -4.29 -5.76 -11.89
C ASP A 48 -3.88 -5.43 -13.32
N ASN A 49 -4.82 -4.94 -14.13
CA ASN A 49 -4.51 -4.47 -15.48
C ASN A 49 -3.51 -3.30 -15.47
N PHE A 50 -3.62 -2.38 -14.51
CA PHE A 50 -2.70 -1.26 -14.36
C PHE A 50 -1.28 -1.74 -14.03
N ILE A 51 -1.15 -2.63 -13.04
CA ILE A 51 0.14 -3.24 -12.65
C ILE A 51 0.76 -3.98 -13.83
N ALA A 52 -0.02 -4.81 -14.54
CA ALA A 52 0.45 -5.63 -15.65
C ALA A 52 0.89 -4.82 -16.87
N ASN A 53 0.26 -3.67 -17.14
CA ASN A 53 0.52 -2.91 -18.37
C ASN A 53 1.44 -1.71 -18.18
N LYS A 54 1.39 -1.01 -17.03
CA LYS A 54 2.10 0.27 -16.84
C LYS A 54 3.53 0.08 -16.32
N ILE A 55 3.76 -0.96 -15.52
CA ILE A 55 5.05 -1.19 -14.84
C ILE A 55 6.11 -1.82 -15.76
N PRO A 56 5.78 -2.78 -16.66
CA PRO A 56 6.80 -3.38 -17.54
C PRO A 56 7.40 -2.44 -18.60
N LEU A 57 6.80 -1.26 -18.83
CA LEU A 57 7.15 -0.36 -19.94
C LEU A 57 8.49 0.39 -19.77
N GLY A 58 9.16 0.25 -18.63
CA GLY A 58 10.45 0.89 -18.37
C GLY A 58 11.69 0.03 -18.69
N SER A 59 11.54 -1.13 -19.37
CA SER A 59 12.60 -2.14 -19.49
C SER A 59 13.98 -1.56 -19.86
N TYR A 60 14.92 -1.62 -18.92
CA TYR A 60 16.34 -1.56 -19.24
C TYR A 60 16.67 -2.83 -20.04
N LYS A 61 17.27 -2.67 -21.22
CA LYS A 61 17.68 -3.78 -22.10
C LYS A 61 18.78 -4.67 -21.51
N LEU A 62 19.15 -4.50 -20.24
CA LEU A 62 20.35 -5.10 -19.64
C LEU A 62 20.08 -6.26 -18.67
N LEU A 63 18.82 -6.50 -18.29
CA LEU A 63 18.46 -7.69 -17.51
C LEU A 63 17.86 -8.75 -18.44
N GLU A 64 18.72 -9.51 -19.09
CA GLU A 64 18.32 -10.84 -19.55
C GLU A 64 17.81 -11.64 -18.34
N ASP A 65 16.85 -12.55 -18.55
CA ASP A 65 16.11 -13.36 -17.56
C ASP A 65 16.96 -14.04 -16.44
N LYS A 66 18.29 -14.06 -16.58
CA LYS A 66 19.24 -14.68 -15.65
C LYS A 66 19.58 -13.82 -14.42
N ASN A 67 19.24 -12.52 -14.42
CA ASN A 67 19.67 -11.56 -13.39
C ASN A 67 18.53 -10.94 -12.58
N LEU A 68 17.38 -11.62 -12.44
CA LEU A 68 16.24 -11.07 -11.73
C LEU A 68 16.23 -11.40 -10.23
N VAL A 69 15.88 -10.42 -9.38
CA VAL A 69 15.58 -10.68 -7.95
C VAL A 69 14.41 -11.64 -7.87
N THR A 70 14.49 -12.66 -7.02
CA THR A 70 13.39 -13.63 -6.85
C THR A 70 12.95 -13.74 -5.40
N VAL A 71 11.65 -13.95 -5.16
CA VAL A 71 11.16 -14.30 -3.82
C VAL A 71 11.21 -15.81 -3.66
N LYS A 72 12.00 -16.29 -2.70
CA LYS A 72 12.10 -17.71 -2.37
C LYS A 72 10.95 -18.18 -1.48
N SER A 73 10.58 -17.35 -0.51
CA SER A 73 9.47 -17.61 0.40
C SER A 73 8.88 -16.32 0.94
N ILE A 74 7.58 -16.37 1.23
CA ILE A 74 6.86 -15.33 1.95
C ILE A 74 6.06 -15.99 3.07
N SER A 75 6.18 -15.44 4.28
CA SER A 75 5.43 -15.86 5.46
C SER A 75 4.73 -14.63 6.04
N ARG A 76 3.42 -14.72 6.23
CA ARG A 76 2.59 -13.58 6.63
C ARG A 76 1.70 -13.94 7.79
N ASN A 77 1.55 -13.02 8.74
CA ASN A 77 0.69 -13.19 9.89
C ASN A 77 0.10 -11.86 10.36
N VAL A 78 -1.09 -11.91 10.97
CA VAL A 78 -1.68 -10.77 11.68
C VAL A 78 -1.43 -10.95 13.18
N ILE A 79 -0.68 -10.02 13.77
CA ILE A 79 -0.19 -10.09 15.14
C ILE A 79 -0.91 -9.05 16.01
N GLY A 80 -1.28 -9.42 17.23
CA GLY A 80 -1.93 -8.55 18.21
C GLY A 80 -3.39 -8.90 18.45
N GLU A 81 -4.06 -8.07 19.25
CA GLU A 81 -5.44 -8.27 19.69
C GLU A 81 -6.28 -7.01 19.47
N GLY A 82 -7.61 -7.16 19.50
CA GLY A 82 -8.53 -6.05 19.27
C GLY A 82 -8.61 -5.60 17.82
N SER A 83 -9.01 -4.35 17.62
CA SER A 83 -9.22 -3.71 16.30
C SER A 83 -7.96 -3.09 15.71
N HIS A 84 -6.90 -2.91 16.50
CA HIS A 84 -5.59 -2.46 16.03
C HIS A 84 -4.61 -3.62 16.11
N ARG A 85 -4.09 -4.06 14.96
CA ARG A 85 -3.15 -5.19 14.82
C ARG A 85 -2.01 -4.85 13.87
N TRP A 86 -1.09 -5.79 13.69
CA TRP A 86 0.05 -5.65 12.78
C TRP A 86 0.03 -6.74 11.72
N LEU A 87 0.11 -6.37 10.46
CA LEU A 87 0.47 -7.30 9.39
C LEU A 87 1.99 -7.45 9.39
N SER A 88 2.47 -8.65 9.69
CA SER A 88 3.89 -9.00 9.63
C SER A 88 4.14 -9.89 8.42
N SER A 89 4.94 -9.41 7.46
CA SER A 89 5.35 -10.12 6.26
C SER A 89 6.86 -10.35 6.30
N SER A 90 7.31 -11.60 6.46
CA SER A 90 8.71 -12.00 6.28
C SER A 90 8.90 -12.55 4.87
N MET A 91 9.87 -12.00 4.14
CA MET A 91 10.17 -12.31 2.75
C MET A 91 11.64 -12.70 2.63
N SER A 92 11.91 -13.86 2.03
CA SER A 92 13.27 -14.27 1.65
C SER A 92 13.50 -13.90 0.19
N LEU A 93 14.36 -12.91 -0.02
CA LEU A 93 14.74 -12.41 -1.35
C LEU A 93 16.09 -13.02 -1.75
N LYS A 94 16.17 -13.50 -2.99
CA LYS A 94 17.42 -13.96 -3.59
C LYS A 94 17.92 -12.96 -4.61
N PHE A 95 19.16 -12.50 -4.42
CA PHE A 95 19.85 -11.56 -5.30
C PHE A 95 20.97 -12.28 -6.06
N PRO A 96 20.89 -12.42 -7.40
CA PRO A 96 21.99 -12.96 -8.20
C PRO A 96 23.28 -12.15 -8.00
N HIS A 97 24.43 -12.82 -7.94
CA HIS A 97 25.73 -12.18 -7.65
C HIS A 97 26.12 -11.10 -8.68
N GLU A 98 25.77 -11.27 -9.96
CA GLU A 98 25.98 -10.26 -11.01
C GLU A 98 25.14 -9.01 -10.75
N LEU A 99 23.87 -9.20 -10.38
CA LEU A 99 22.94 -8.13 -10.03
C LEU A 99 23.36 -7.40 -8.76
N LYS A 100 23.90 -8.09 -7.75
CA LYS A 100 24.37 -7.45 -6.50
C LYS A 100 25.33 -6.30 -6.78
N ARG A 101 26.29 -6.46 -7.72
CA ARG A 101 27.26 -5.41 -8.05
C ARG A 101 26.63 -4.19 -8.72
N GLU A 102 25.63 -4.41 -9.58
CA GLU A 102 24.89 -3.34 -10.26
C GLU A 102 23.98 -2.59 -9.27
N LEU A 103 23.28 -3.34 -8.40
CA LEU A 103 22.45 -2.78 -7.33
C LEU A 103 23.25 -1.98 -6.30
N THR A 104 24.52 -2.28 -6.06
CA THR A 104 25.36 -1.46 -5.17
C THR A 104 25.79 -0.13 -5.83
N ALA A 105 25.80 -0.07 -7.17
CA ALA A 105 26.18 1.11 -7.93
C ALA A 105 24.99 2.07 -8.17
N SER A 106 23.76 1.54 -8.25
CA SER A 106 22.51 2.31 -8.35
C SER A 106 21.78 2.41 -7.00
N SER A 107 21.06 3.49 -6.73
CA SER A 107 20.20 3.55 -5.54
C SER A 107 18.92 2.77 -5.81
N CYS A 108 18.84 1.54 -5.29
CA CYS A 108 17.70 0.65 -5.44
C CYS A 108 16.94 0.45 -4.14
N GLU A 109 15.65 0.23 -4.29
CA GLU A 109 14.69 -0.02 -3.21
C GLU A 109 13.74 -1.16 -3.59
N VAL A 110 13.22 -1.80 -2.56
CA VAL A 110 12.11 -2.73 -2.65
C VAL A 110 10.83 -1.97 -2.35
N VAL A 111 9.87 -2.06 -3.27
CA VAL A 111 8.54 -1.48 -3.10
C VAL A 111 7.55 -2.62 -2.88
N VAL A 112 6.79 -2.54 -1.80
CA VAL A 112 5.74 -3.49 -1.46
C VAL A 112 4.40 -2.78 -1.50
N ILE A 113 3.50 -3.28 -2.34
CA ILE A 113 2.11 -2.82 -2.45
C ILE A 113 1.22 -3.86 -1.78
N GLU A 114 0.63 -3.47 -0.65
CA GLU A 114 -0.34 -4.26 0.11
C GLU A 114 -1.76 -3.79 -0.20
N ARG A 115 -2.60 -4.71 -0.70
CA ARG A 115 -4.01 -4.46 -0.97
C ARG A 115 -4.81 -4.92 0.24
N LEU A 116 -5.29 -3.97 1.05
CA LEU A 116 -6.02 -4.31 2.27
C LEU A 116 -7.47 -4.71 1.94
N PRO A 117 -8.02 -5.70 2.64
CA PRO A 117 -9.42 -6.09 2.44
C PRO A 117 -10.37 -4.97 2.89
N SER A 118 -11.58 -4.96 2.33
CA SER A 118 -12.63 -4.04 2.76
C SER A 118 -12.89 -4.16 4.25
N GLY A 119 -13.06 -3.03 4.95
CA GLY A 119 -13.18 -3.05 6.40
C GLY A 119 -11.86 -3.02 7.16
N VAL A 120 -10.71 -3.04 6.47
CA VAL A 120 -9.38 -2.87 7.06
C VAL A 120 -8.67 -1.69 6.40
N PHE A 121 -7.96 -0.90 7.19
CA PHE A 121 -7.15 0.21 6.70
C PHE A 121 -5.88 0.37 7.54
N THR A 122 -4.97 1.20 7.05
CA THR A 122 -3.80 1.64 7.80
C THR A 122 -3.88 3.15 7.97
N ASP A 123 -3.53 3.64 9.16
CA ASP A 123 -3.42 5.07 9.41
C ASP A 123 -2.14 5.63 8.74
N PRO A 124 -2.24 6.59 7.81
CA PRO A 124 -1.08 7.23 7.19
C PRO A 124 -0.13 7.88 8.21
N PHE A 125 -0.64 8.41 9.33
CA PHE A 125 0.18 9.05 10.35
C PHE A 125 1.05 8.04 11.10
N GLU A 126 0.52 6.83 11.36
CA GLU A 126 1.30 5.74 11.94
C GLU A 126 2.39 5.27 10.99
N LEU A 127 2.11 5.17 9.68
CA LEU A 127 3.14 4.86 8.67
C LEU A 127 4.23 5.92 8.59
N GLN A 128 3.85 7.20 8.67
CA GLN A 128 4.82 8.30 8.64
C GLN A 128 5.83 8.21 9.79
N HIS A 129 5.44 7.68 10.95
CA HIS A 129 6.39 7.43 12.04
C HIS A 129 7.46 6.40 11.70
N PHE A 130 7.16 5.40 10.86
CA PHE A 130 8.16 4.46 10.36
C PHE A 130 9.13 5.11 9.37
N VAL A 131 8.63 6.00 8.52
CA VAL A 131 9.45 6.81 7.61
C VAL A 131 10.38 7.73 8.39
N GLN A 132 9.85 8.47 9.38
CA GLN A 132 10.63 9.37 10.25
C GLN A 132 11.75 8.66 11.02
N ARG A 133 11.54 7.39 11.38
CA ARG A 133 12.53 6.56 12.09
C ARG A 133 13.51 5.86 11.15
N GLY A 134 13.38 6.05 9.84
CA GLY A 134 14.22 5.41 8.82
C GLY A 134 14.00 3.91 8.68
N VAL A 135 12.86 3.38 9.14
CA VAL A 135 12.48 1.97 8.93
C VAL A 135 12.03 1.77 7.49
N PHE A 136 11.23 2.72 6.98
CA PHE A 136 10.86 2.82 5.57
C PHE A 136 11.56 4.02 4.97
N THR A 137 11.95 3.92 3.70
CA THR A 137 12.42 5.10 2.96
C THR A 137 11.24 6.03 2.66
N ASP A 138 10.08 5.44 2.37
CA ASP A 138 8.85 6.16 2.12
C ASP A 138 7.63 5.23 2.29
N ALA A 139 6.45 5.79 2.50
CA ALA A 139 5.20 5.02 2.57
C ALA A 139 3.96 5.91 2.32
N ALA A 140 2.98 5.38 1.59
CA ALA A 140 1.72 6.05 1.32
C ALA A 140 0.51 5.11 1.40
N VAL A 141 -0.65 5.69 1.70
CA VAL A 141 -1.95 4.99 1.70
C VAL A 141 -2.86 5.64 0.67
N PHE A 142 -3.49 4.81 -0.15
CA PHE A 142 -4.43 5.21 -1.19
C PHE A 142 -5.77 4.51 -1.03
N GLY A 143 -6.82 5.09 -1.62
CA GLY A 143 -8.19 4.56 -1.56
C GLY A 143 -9.03 5.21 -0.47
N ASP A 144 -9.80 4.40 0.25
CA ASP A 144 -10.77 4.90 1.24
C ASP A 144 -10.10 5.41 2.53
N THR A 145 -10.02 6.74 2.66
CA THR A 145 -9.44 7.43 3.81
C THR A 145 -10.46 7.86 4.86
N ASN A 146 -11.76 7.63 4.66
CA ASN A 146 -12.77 8.07 5.61
C ASN A 146 -12.85 7.09 6.79
N LEU A 147 -12.21 7.43 7.91
CA LEU A 147 -12.10 6.58 9.10
C LEU A 147 -13.45 6.24 9.76
N GLU A 148 -14.47 7.07 9.54
CA GLU A 148 -15.80 6.94 10.17
C GLU A 148 -16.70 5.94 9.46
N LEU A 149 -16.34 5.51 8.23
CA LEU A 149 -17.15 4.55 7.50
C LEU A 149 -17.11 3.16 8.15
N PRO A 150 -18.26 2.51 8.35
CA PRO A 150 -18.29 1.10 8.72
C PRO A 150 -17.84 0.24 7.55
N SER A 151 -17.38 -0.98 7.85
CA SER A 151 -16.83 -1.93 6.87
C SER A 151 -17.71 -2.16 5.63
N PHE A 152 -19.04 -2.29 5.80
CA PHE A 152 -19.99 -2.53 4.70
C PHE A 152 -20.21 -1.33 3.78
N ARG A 153 -19.70 -0.13 4.14
CA ARG A 153 -19.72 1.07 3.31
C ARG A 153 -18.33 1.53 2.89
N SER A 154 -17.28 0.92 3.45
CA SER A 154 -15.91 1.26 3.10
C SER A 154 -15.48 0.56 1.81
N ASN A 155 -14.60 1.22 1.06
CA ASN A 155 -13.88 0.60 -0.05
C ASN A 155 -12.50 0.09 0.43
N GLN A 156 -11.79 -0.63 -0.42
CA GLN A 156 -10.45 -1.11 -0.13
C GLN A 156 -9.43 0.03 -0.12
N THR A 157 -8.38 -0.19 0.67
CA THR A 157 -7.21 0.68 0.73
C THR A 157 -6.00 -0.06 0.18
N VAL A 158 -5.07 0.70 -0.40
CA VAL A 158 -3.80 0.19 -0.92
C VAL A 158 -2.69 0.91 -0.18
N VAL A 159 -1.78 0.15 0.40
CA VAL A 159 -0.63 0.67 1.11
C VAL A 159 0.61 0.38 0.27
N GLU A 160 1.36 1.41 -0.06
CA GLU A 160 2.63 1.30 -0.79
C GLU A 160 3.77 1.69 0.14
N ILE A 161 4.75 0.81 0.28
CA ILE A 161 5.87 0.96 1.21
C ILE A 161 7.18 0.78 0.46
N HIS A 162 8.10 1.71 0.64
CA HIS A 162 9.42 1.72 0.05
C HIS A 162 10.47 1.41 1.12
N MET A 163 11.39 0.52 0.79
CA MET A 163 12.48 0.09 1.67
C MET A 163 13.78 0.10 0.89
N SER A 164 14.82 0.73 1.43
CA SER A 164 16.16 0.67 0.83
C SER A 164 16.75 -0.74 0.94
N ILE A 165 17.49 -1.14 -0.09
CA ILE A 165 18.30 -2.36 -0.01
C ILE A 165 19.63 -1.96 0.67
N ASP A 166 19.86 -2.44 1.90
CA ASP A 166 21.10 -2.13 2.63
C ASP A 166 22.32 -2.64 1.83
N SER A 167 23.31 -1.78 1.62
CA SER A 167 24.56 -2.13 0.94
C SER A 167 25.30 -3.26 1.65
N LYS A 168 25.15 -3.41 2.97
CA LYS A 168 25.72 -4.54 3.72
C LYS A 168 25.05 -5.87 3.41
N VAL A 169 23.79 -5.85 3.00
CA VAL A 169 23.04 -7.04 2.58
C VAL A 169 23.50 -7.47 1.18
N LEU A 170 23.77 -6.51 0.29
CA LEU A 170 24.34 -6.76 -1.03
C LEU A 170 25.80 -7.25 -1.00
N LEU A 171 26.55 -6.92 0.05
CA LEU A 171 27.96 -7.32 0.23
C LEU A 171 28.15 -8.70 0.89
N ARG A 172 27.07 -9.33 1.39
CA ARG A 172 27.15 -10.69 1.95
C ARG A 172 27.27 -11.71 0.82
N ASP A 173 28.13 -12.71 1.04
CA ASP A 173 28.33 -13.84 0.14
C ASP A 173 27.14 -14.81 0.13
N GLU A 174 26.19 -14.63 1.07
CA GLU A 174 24.90 -15.32 1.05
C GLU A 174 24.00 -14.70 -0.02
N ASP A 175 23.51 -15.52 -0.95
CA ASP A 175 22.58 -15.11 -2.00
C ASP A 175 21.20 -14.69 -1.47
N GLU A 176 20.90 -14.97 -0.21
CA GLU A 176 19.58 -14.83 0.40
C GLU A 176 19.57 -13.74 1.46
N SER A 177 18.49 -12.97 1.49
CA SER A 177 18.29 -11.87 2.44
C SER A 177 16.87 -11.90 2.96
N GLU A 178 16.72 -11.87 4.28
CA GLU A 178 15.42 -11.81 4.93
C GLU A 178 15.01 -10.35 5.13
N VAL A 179 13.82 -10.00 4.65
CA VAL A 179 13.17 -8.71 4.82
C VAL A 179 11.92 -8.90 5.65
N ILE A 180 11.83 -8.20 6.77
CA ILE A 180 10.66 -8.23 7.66
C ILE A 180 9.94 -6.89 7.57
N LEU A 181 8.72 -6.93 7.05
CA LEU A 181 7.83 -5.78 6.94
C LEU A 181 6.73 -5.86 8.00
N LYS A 182 6.48 -4.75 8.70
CA LYS A 182 5.37 -4.62 9.66
C LYS A 182 4.50 -3.41 9.32
N VAL A 183 3.22 -3.66 9.04
CA VAL A 183 2.24 -2.63 8.69
C VAL A 183 1.17 -2.56 9.78
N PRO A 184 0.89 -1.40 10.38
CA PRO A 184 -0.19 -1.27 11.35
C PRO A 184 -1.54 -1.36 10.63
N LEU A 185 -2.47 -2.08 11.22
CA LEU A 185 -3.80 -2.36 10.67
C LEU A 185 -4.88 -1.97 11.65
N HIS A 186 -5.92 -1.32 11.15
CA HIS A 186 -7.11 -0.93 11.88
C HIS A 186 -8.33 -1.57 11.24
N ALA A 187 -9.14 -2.25 12.06
CA ALA A 187 -10.41 -2.83 11.66
C ALA A 187 -11.52 -1.80 11.84
N ARG A 188 -12.31 -1.58 10.78
CA ARG A 188 -13.56 -0.82 10.81
C ARG A 188 -14.65 -1.63 11.49
N TYR A 189 -15.67 -0.93 11.98
CA TYR A 189 -16.86 -1.57 12.56
C TYR A 189 -17.49 -2.55 11.58
N GLN A 190 -17.61 -3.80 12.03
CA GLN A 190 -18.22 -4.88 11.27
C GLN A 190 -19.75 -4.81 11.37
N PRO A 191 -20.49 -5.36 10.38
CA PRO A 191 -21.93 -5.47 10.50
C PRO A 191 -22.31 -6.31 11.72
N LEU A 192 -23.52 -6.10 12.24
CA LEU A 192 -24.03 -6.94 13.32
C LEU A 192 -24.14 -8.38 12.84
N GLY A 193 -23.67 -9.31 13.66
CA GLY A 193 -23.57 -10.73 13.32
C GLY A 193 -23.32 -11.58 14.56
N HIS A 194 -22.97 -12.84 14.35
CA HIS A 194 -22.64 -13.76 15.44
C HIS A 194 -21.13 -13.99 15.49
N GLY A 195 -20.49 -13.62 16.61
CA GLY A 195 -19.07 -13.87 16.84
C GLY A 195 -18.16 -12.93 16.04
N PHE A 196 -17.68 -13.39 14.89
CA PHE A 196 -16.61 -12.74 14.13
C PHE A 196 -16.96 -12.61 12.63
N SER A 197 -16.55 -11.48 12.05
CA SER A 197 -16.44 -11.29 10.60
C SER A 197 -15.04 -11.68 10.17
N ARG A 198 -14.93 -12.40 9.05
CA ARG A 198 -13.67 -12.89 8.53
C ARG A 198 -13.27 -12.07 7.33
N VAL A 199 -12.09 -11.46 7.39
CA VAL A 199 -11.49 -10.77 6.24
C VAL A 199 -10.25 -11.53 5.78
N GLU A 200 -10.12 -11.64 4.47
CA GLU A 200 -9.04 -12.38 3.80
C GLU A 200 -8.05 -11.41 3.18
N PHE A 201 -6.76 -11.63 3.42
CA PHE A 201 -5.69 -10.84 2.83
C PHE A 201 -5.19 -11.50 1.54
N GLY A 202 -5.22 -10.74 0.44
CA GLY A 202 -4.57 -11.11 -0.81
C GLY A 202 -3.04 -11.03 -0.72
N ALA A 203 -2.34 -11.61 -1.69
CA ALA A 203 -0.89 -11.53 -1.79
C ALA A 203 -0.43 -10.09 -2.13
N PRO A 204 0.72 -9.63 -1.59
CA PRO A 204 1.27 -8.33 -1.95
C PRO A 204 1.87 -8.36 -3.37
N ASN A 205 1.94 -7.19 -4.01
CA ASN A 205 2.79 -7.01 -5.17
C ASN A 205 4.14 -6.45 -4.72
N ILE A 206 5.22 -7.08 -5.16
CA ILE A 206 6.58 -6.69 -4.77
C ILE A 206 7.33 -6.26 -6.02
N PHE A 207 8.04 -5.14 -5.94
CA PHE A 207 8.82 -4.57 -7.02
C PHE A 207 10.23 -4.24 -6.54
N THR A 208 11.19 -4.29 -7.45
CA THR A 208 12.50 -3.65 -7.27
C THR A 208 12.50 -2.38 -8.12
N CYS A 209 12.74 -1.24 -7.48
CA CYS A 209 12.79 0.04 -8.15
C CYS A 209 14.18 0.66 -8.00
N CYS A 210 14.81 1.05 -9.11
CA CYS A 210 16.16 1.61 -9.12
C CYS A 210 16.17 2.96 -9.82
N SER A 211 16.97 3.90 -9.31
CA SER A 211 17.29 5.13 -10.03
C SER A 211 18.35 4.86 -11.10
N SER A 212 18.16 5.42 -12.30
CA SER A 212 19.17 5.36 -13.35
C SER A 212 20.28 6.38 -13.07
N THR A 213 21.54 5.93 -13.16
CA THR A 213 22.74 6.77 -13.06
C THR A 213 23.02 7.57 -14.33
N GLU A 214 22.33 7.29 -15.44
CA GLU A 214 22.53 7.99 -16.70
C GLU A 214 21.44 9.04 -16.96
N GLN A 215 21.83 10.30 -16.71
CA GLN A 215 21.28 11.54 -17.30
C GLN A 215 19.90 12.05 -16.87
N ASP A 216 19.08 11.30 -16.14
CA ASP A 216 17.78 11.81 -15.66
C ASP A 216 17.42 11.27 -14.26
N VAL A 217 17.81 12.03 -13.23
CA VAL A 217 17.61 11.73 -11.79
C VAL A 217 16.12 11.51 -11.43
N THR A 218 15.20 11.88 -12.32
CA THR A 218 13.76 11.79 -12.10
C THR A 218 13.11 10.48 -12.55
N LYS A 219 13.85 9.60 -13.25
CA LYS A 219 13.28 8.35 -13.79
C LYS A 219 13.67 7.15 -12.94
N LYS A 220 12.70 6.71 -12.14
CA LYS A 220 12.74 5.49 -11.35
C LYS A 220 12.20 4.33 -12.18
N LEU A 221 13.00 3.28 -12.36
CA LEU A 221 12.61 2.08 -13.07
C LEU A 221 12.19 1.00 -12.09
N CYS A 222 10.95 0.52 -12.21
CA CYS A 222 10.41 -0.55 -11.38
C CYS A 222 10.20 -1.85 -12.17
N GLN A 223 10.63 -2.97 -11.60
CA GLN A 223 10.40 -4.31 -12.15
C GLN A 223 9.66 -5.17 -11.12
N PRO A 224 8.60 -5.90 -11.52
CA PRO A 224 7.91 -6.82 -10.63
C PRO A 224 8.82 -7.98 -10.25
N ILE A 225 8.79 -8.37 -8.97
CA ILE A 225 9.47 -9.57 -8.47
C ILE A 225 8.45 -10.74 -8.55
N PRO A 226 8.69 -11.77 -9.39
CA PRO A 226 7.81 -12.91 -9.52
C PRO A 226 7.62 -13.60 -8.18
N THR A 227 6.38 -13.62 -7.71
CA THR A 227 5.96 -14.36 -6.51
C THR A 227 5.43 -15.76 -6.87
N SER A 228 5.18 -16.02 -8.16
CA SER A 228 4.61 -17.27 -8.70
C SER A 228 5.53 -18.49 -8.63
N LEU A 229 6.82 -18.30 -8.32
CA LEU A 229 7.79 -19.39 -8.15
C LEU A 229 7.84 -19.92 -6.71
N ILE A 230 7.15 -19.26 -5.77
CA ILE A 230 6.99 -19.79 -4.42
C ILE A 230 6.11 -21.03 -4.55
N PRO A 231 6.58 -22.24 -4.17
CA PRO A 231 5.72 -23.40 -4.16
C PRO A 231 4.47 -23.04 -3.37
N GLU A 232 3.29 -23.23 -3.94
CA GLU A 232 2.03 -23.26 -3.21
C GLU A 232 2.11 -24.42 -2.19
N LYS A 233 2.91 -24.26 -1.14
CA LYS A 233 2.53 -24.87 0.13
C LYS A 233 1.13 -24.35 0.35
N LYS A 234 0.18 -25.27 0.56
CA LYS A 234 -1.20 -25.05 1.01
C LYS A 234 -1.25 -24.16 2.27
N ALA A 235 -0.80 -22.93 2.15
CA ALA A 235 -0.89 -21.91 3.15
C ALA A 235 -2.34 -21.48 3.06
N SER A 236 -3.11 -21.83 4.10
CA SER A 236 -4.44 -21.28 4.29
C SER A 236 -4.37 -19.77 4.05
N PRO A 237 -5.39 -19.19 3.41
CA PRO A 237 -5.42 -17.75 3.19
C PRO A 237 -5.18 -17.01 4.51
N LEU A 238 -4.45 -15.90 4.47
CA LEU A 238 -4.21 -15.10 5.67
C LEU A 238 -5.54 -14.48 6.09
N MET A 239 -6.12 -14.98 7.18
CA MET A 239 -7.41 -14.54 7.70
C MET A 239 -7.26 -13.71 8.95
N TRP A 240 -8.08 -12.67 9.08
CA TRP A 240 -8.30 -11.98 10.34
C TRP A 240 -9.77 -12.07 10.75
N GLU A 241 -10.00 -12.63 11.93
CA GLU A 241 -11.30 -12.64 12.61
C GLU A 241 -11.50 -11.35 13.42
N ILE A 242 -12.42 -10.50 12.96
CA ILE A 242 -12.77 -9.22 13.58
C ILE A 242 -14.08 -9.38 14.34
N PRO A 243 -14.14 -9.06 15.65
CA PRO A 243 -15.36 -9.24 16.43
C PRO A 243 -16.49 -8.37 15.92
N CYS A 244 -17.71 -8.94 15.92
CA CYS A 244 -18.93 -8.26 15.51
C CYS A 244 -19.85 -8.04 16.72
N GLY A 245 -20.63 -6.97 16.68
CA GLY A 245 -21.69 -6.75 17.66
C GLY A 245 -22.79 -7.81 17.54
N ASN A 246 -23.21 -8.39 18.66
CA ASN A 246 -24.35 -9.31 18.69
C ASN A 246 -25.66 -8.53 18.50
N LYS A 247 -26.41 -8.90 17.47
CA LYS A 247 -27.71 -8.32 17.13
C LYS A 247 -28.73 -8.47 18.27
N GLU A 248 -28.67 -9.53 19.06
CA GLU A 248 -29.58 -9.80 20.19
C GLU A 248 -29.45 -8.75 21.30
N HIS A 249 -28.24 -8.22 21.50
CA HIS A 249 -28.01 -7.21 22.54
C HIS A 249 -28.30 -5.79 22.03
N ALA A 250 -28.44 -5.59 20.72
CA ALA A 250 -28.50 -4.26 20.10
C ALA A 250 -29.66 -3.40 20.65
N ALA A 251 -30.85 -4.00 20.81
CA ALA A 251 -32.02 -3.27 21.33
C ALA A 251 -31.84 -2.83 22.79
N VAL A 252 -31.31 -3.72 23.64
CA VAL A 252 -31.07 -3.43 25.06
C VAL A 252 -30.00 -2.37 25.21
N VAL A 253 -28.86 -2.54 24.52
CA VAL A 253 -27.76 -1.56 24.52
C VAL A 253 -28.27 -0.20 24.06
N SER A 254 -29.01 -0.14 22.95
CA SER A 254 -29.56 1.11 22.43
C SER A 254 -30.50 1.79 23.43
N ALA A 255 -31.44 1.05 24.04
CA ALA A 255 -32.38 1.60 25.02
C ALA A 255 -31.67 2.17 26.26
N VAL A 256 -30.70 1.43 26.80
CA VAL A 256 -29.93 1.86 27.97
C VAL A 256 -29.08 3.10 27.65
N THR A 257 -28.31 3.06 26.56
CA THR A 257 -27.47 4.21 26.14
C THR A 257 -28.31 5.45 25.90
N PHE A 258 -29.47 5.32 25.23
CA PHE A 258 -30.37 6.43 24.98
C PHE A 258 -30.98 7.00 26.27
N GLY A 259 -31.41 6.13 27.19
CA GLY A 259 -31.94 6.54 28.49
C GLY A 259 -30.92 7.31 29.33
N PHE A 260 -29.68 6.83 29.38
CA PHE A 260 -28.59 7.54 30.05
C PHE A 260 -28.25 8.87 29.38
N ALA A 261 -28.16 8.90 28.04
CA ALA A 261 -27.84 10.13 27.30
C ALA A 261 -28.89 11.23 27.52
N ILE A 262 -30.18 10.89 27.54
CA ILE A 262 -31.26 11.85 27.85
C ILE A 262 -31.14 12.32 29.30
N SER A 263 -30.97 11.37 30.23
CA SER A 263 -30.91 11.69 31.66
C SER A 263 -29.75 12.62 31.98
N THR A 264 -28.57 12.35 31.42
CA THR A 264 -27.39 13.21 31.62
C THR A 264 -27.56 14.57 30.95
N ALA A 265 -28.09 14.63 29.73
CA ALA A 265 -28.38 15.89 29.06
C ALA A 265 -29.36 16.77 29.85
N LEU A 266 -30.44 16.18 30.38
CA LEU A 266 -31.41 16.89 31.21
C LEU A 266 -30.77 17.39 32.51
N LEU A 267 -29.96 16.58 33.18
CA LEU A 267 -29.24 16.98 34.38
C LEU A 267 -28.29 18.16 34.11
N ILE A 268 -27.55 18.13 33.00
CA ILE A 268 -26.67 19.23 32.60
C ILE A 268 -27.48 20.52 32.40
N VAL A 269 -28.62 20.45 31.71
CA VAL A 269 -29.47 21.63 31.47
C VAL A 269 -30.06 22.16 32.79
N LEU A 270 -30.61 21.28 33.64
CA LEU A 270 -31.22 21.67 34.91
C LEU A 270 -30.21 22.30 35.87
N THR A 271 -29.02 21.72 35.99
CA THR A 271 -27.95 22.29 36.80
C THR A 271 -27.49 23.64 36.25
N SER A 272 -27.31 23.77 34.93
CA SER A 272 -26.93 25.04 34.30
C SER A 272 -27.96 26.15 34.53
N VAL A 273 -29.26 25.85 34.39
CA VAL A 273 -30.33 26.83 34.64
C VAL A 273 -30.40 27.22 36.11
N SER A 274 -30.22 26.26 37.01
CA SER A 274 -30.27 26.50 38.45
C SER A 274 -29.10 27.37 38.90
N TYR A 275 -27.90 27.14 38.35
CA TYR A 275 -26.69 27.91 38.64
C TYR A 275 -26.74 29.32 38.04
N SER A 276 -27.29 29.48 36.82
CA SER A 276 -27.48 30.80 36.19
C SER A 276 -28.51 31.69 36.90
N ARG A 277 -29.36 31.12 37.77
CA ARG A 277 -30.37 31.85 38.54
C ARG A 277 -29.89 32.22 39.95
N GLN A 278 -28.72 31.74 40.38
CA GLN A 278 -28.01 32.21 41.57
C GLN A 278 -27.15 33.42 41.22
#